data_AF-D8TWB8-F1
#
_entry.id   AF-D8TWB8-F1
#
_cell.length_a   1.000
_cell.length_b   1.000
_cell.length_c   1.000
_cell.angle_alpha   90.00
_cell.angle_beta   90.00
_cell.angle_gamma   90.00
#
_symmetry.space_group_name_H-M   'P 1'
#
loop_
_entity.id
_entity.type
_entity.pdbx_description
1 polymer ?
#
loop_
_entity_poly.entity_id
_entity_poly.type
_entity_poly.pdbx_seq_one_letter_code
_entity_poly.pdbx_strand_id
1 'polypeptide(L)'
;MSYDEVEIEDMTWNEKLQAYTYPCPCGDLFQITKEELRAGEEIARCPSCSLYITVVYDPLSSREQLSLRLGVGPGPGYFGVFMVEWRLNTHLTTYSHFLI
;
A
#
# COMPACT_ATOMS: atom_id res chain seq x y z
N MET A 1 17.80 -8.30 -15.61
CA MET A 1 18.17 -6.90 -15.89
C MET A 1 17.46 -6.09 -14.82
N SER A 2 18.17 -5.64 -13.79
CA SER A 2 17.58 -5.09 -12.57
C SER A 2 16.97 -3.72 -12.82
N TYR A 3 15.69 -3.57 -12.48
CA TYR A 3 15.07 -2.27 -12.23
C TYR A 3 15.34 -1.98 -10.76
N ASP A 4 16.21 -1.01 -10.50
CA ASP A 4 16.62 -0.69 -9.13
C ASP A 4 15.47 0.03 -8.40
N GLU A 5 15.14 -0.50 -7.22
CA GLU A 5 14.23 0.13 -6.27
C GLU A 5 15.02 1.21 -5.53
N VAL A 6 14.56 2.46 -5.62
CA VAL A 6 15.23 3.62 -5.03
C VAL A 6 14.31 4.21 -3.96
N GLU A 7 14.86 4.46 -2.77
CA GLU A 7 14.10 5.12 -1.71
C GLU A 7 13.88 6.59 -2.05
N ILE A 8 12.68 7.11 -1.74
CA ILE A 8 12.36 8.53 -1.96
C ILE A 8 13.33 9.48 -1.22
N GLU A 9 13.97 9.01 -0.14
CA GLU A 9 14.96 9.75 0.65
C GLU A 9 16.28 9.99 -0.11
N ASP A 10 16.62 9.12 -1.07
CA ASP A 10 17.81 9.26 -1.92
C ASP A 10 17.56 10.15 -3.14
N MET A 11 16.31 10.57 -3.38
CA MET A 11 15.97 11.44 -4.49
C MET A 11 16.11 12.92 -4.12
N THR A 12 16.51 13.75 -5.09
CA THR A 12 16.59 15.20 -4.91
C THR A 12 15.27 15.87 -5.25
N TRP A 13 14.68 16.57 -4.28
CA TRP A 13 13.47 17.37 -4.51
C TRP A 13 13.77 18.65 -5.29
N ASN A 14 13.02 18.90 -6.36
CA ASN A 14 13.09 20.13 -7.15
C ASN A 14 11.82 20.97 -7.00
N GLU A 15 11.91 22.08 -6.26
CA GLU A 15 10.77 22.96 -5.97
C GLU A 15 10.15 23.60 -7.22
N LYS A 16 10.94 23.85 -8.27
CA LYS A 16 10.44 24.50 -9.50
C LYS A 16 9.57 23.56 -10.32
N LEU A 17 9.88 22.28 -10.31
CA LEU A 17 9.17 21.23 -11.05
C LEU A 17 8.17 20.47 -10.18
N GLN A 18 8.20 20.69 -8.86
CA GLN A 18 7.43 19.93 -7.88
C GLN A 18 7.59 18.41 -8.05
N ALA A 19 8.81 17.99 -8.38
CA ALA A 19 9.16 16.62 -8.72
C ALA A 19 10.43 16.17 -8.01
N TYR A 20 10.49 14.88 -7.70
CA TYR A 20 11.68 14.21 -7.22
C TYR A 20 12.52 13.76 -8.41
N THR A 21 13.81 14.01 -8.33
CA THR A 21 14.77 13.77 -9.41
C THR A 21 15.89 12.84 -8.97
N TYR A 22 16.31 11.94 -9.86
CA TYR A 22 17.38 10.97 -9.59
C TYR A 22 18.29 10.78 -10.81
N PRO A 23 19.62 10.68 -10.65
CA PRO A 23 20.56 10.54 -11.78
C PRO A 23 20.34 9.24 -12.56
N CYS A 24 20.09 9.37 -13.87
CA CYS A 24 20.06 8.25 -14.79
C CYS A 24 21.47 7.96 -15.34
N PRO A 25 21.87 6.68 -15.51
CA PRO A 25 23.15 6.31 -16.12
C PRO A 25 23.31 6.76 -17.57
N CYS A 26 22.23 7.27 -18.16
CA CYS A 26 22.20 7.82 -19.50
C CYS A 26 22.67 9.28 -19.62
N GLY A 27 22.80 10.00 -18.48
CA GLY A 27 23.15 11.42 -18.45
C GLY A 27 21.98 12.37 -18.19
N ASP A 28 20.74 11.87 -18.20
CA ASP A 28 19.54 12.62 -17.83
C ASP A 28 19.09 12.32 -16.39
N LEU A 29 17.92 12.84 -16.01
CA LEU A 29 17.32 12.65 -14.68
C LEU A 29 16.00 11.89 -14.81
N PHE A 30 15.82 10.87 -13.97
CA PHE A 30 14.49 10.36 -13.69
C PHE A 30 13.69 11.43 -12.97
N GLN A 31 12.41 11.53 -13.27
CA GLN A 31 11.51 12.50 -12.65
C GLN A 31 10.18 11.84 -12.29
N ILE A 32 9.64 12.20 -11.12
CA ILE A 32 8.31 11.82 -10.66
C ILE A 32 7.70 12.96 -9.85
N THR A 33 6.45 13.32 -10.11
CA THR A 33 5.79 14.40 -9.39
C THR A 33 5.29 13.94 -8.02
N LYS A 34 5.19 14.89 -7.09
CA LYS A 34 4.58 14.62 -5.78
C LYS A 34 3.10 14.22 -5.88
N GLU A 35 2.42 14.70 -6.92
CA GLU A 35 1.01 14.39 -7.18
C GLU A 35 0.84 12.94 -7.62
N GLU A 36 1.73 12.45 -8.49
CA GLU A 36 1.81 11.05 -8.89
C GLU A 36 2.06 10.13 -7.69
N LEU A 37 3.05 10.44 -6.85
CA LEU A 37 3.32 9.68 -5.62
C LEU A 37 2.10 9.65 -4.67
N ARG A 38 1.34 10.75 -4.58
CA ARG A 38 0.10 10.81 -3.80
C ARG A 38 -1.06 10.02 -4.40
N ALA A 39 -1.08 9.88 -5.72
CA ALA A 39 -2.04 9.04 -6.43
C ALA A 39 -1.70 7.54 -6.31
N GLY A 40 -0.51 7.20 -5.79
CA GLY A 40 0.00 5.84 -5.69
C GLY A 40 0.81 5.40 -6.91
N GLU A 41 1.22 6.34 -7.77
CA GLU A 41 2.16 6.07 -8.86
C GLU A 41 3.59 6.17 -8.30
N GLU A 42 4.33 5.07 -8.40
CA GLU A 42 5.70 4.91 -7.88
C GLU A 42 6.75 4.79 -8.99
N ILE A 43 6.36 5.01 -10.25
CA ILE A 43 7.23 4.78 -11.40
C ILE A 43 7.83 6.10 -11.87
N ALA A 44 9.10 6.34 -11.53
CA ALA A 44 9.83 7.50 -12.05
C ALA A 44 10.38 7.19 -13.44
N ARG A 45 10.11 8.08 -14.40
CA ARG A 45 10.42 7.87 -15.82
C ARG A 45 11.51 8.82 -16.27
N CYS A 46 12.44 8.33 -17.10
CA CYS A 46 13.44 9.17 -17.74
C CYS A 46 12.97 9.59 -19.15
N PRO A 47 12.96 10.89 -19.49
CA PRO A 47 12.48 11.37 -20.79
C PRO A 47 13.34 10.92 -21.97
N SER A 48 14.61 10.57 -21.74
CA SER A 48 15.55 10.25 -22.82
C SER A 48 15.73 8.78 -23.10
N CYS A 49 15.48 7.90 -22.11
CA CYS A 49 15.94 6.51 -22.19
C CYS A 49 14.85 5.46 -22.09
N SER A 50 13.58 5.86 -21.95
CA SER A 50 12.44 4.96 -21.71
C SER A 50 12.59 4.02 -20.49
N LEU A 51 13.71 4.14 -19.77
CA LEU A 51 13.96 3.47 -18.51
C LEU A 51 13.03 4.04 -17.45
N TYR A 52 12.78 3.20 -16.46
CA TYR A 52 12.00 3.53 -15.29
C TYR A 52 12.68 2.95 -14.05
N ILE A 53 12.45 3.58 -12.91
CA ILE A 53 12.84 3.06 -11.60
C ILE A 53 11.61 3.03 -10.69
N THR A 54 11.59 2.11 -9.74
CA THR A 54 10.52 2.02 -8.74
C THR A 54 10.92 2.83 -7.53
N VAL A 55 10.10 3.81 -7.16
CA VAL A 55 10.35 4.71 -6.04
C VAL A 55 9.64 4.19 -4.80
N VAL A 56 10.42 3.65 -3.88
CA VAL A 56 9.90 3.13 -2.61
C VAL A 56 9.69 4.30 -1.66
N TYR A 57 8.44 4.51 -1.27
CA TYR A 57 8.08 5.45 -0.22
C TYR A 57 7.31 4.72 0.88
N ASP A 58 7.71 4.93 2.13
CA ASP A 58 7.03 4.35 3.27
C ASP A 58 5.90 5.30 3.72
N PRO A 59 4.61 4.99 3.48
CA PRO A 59 3.51 5.78 4.01
C PRO A 59 3.43 5.69 5.54
N LEU A 60 4.16 4.73 6.15
CA LEU A 60 4.22 4.49 7.58
C LEU A 60 5.10 5.50 8.33
N SER A 61 5.79 6.44 7.70
CA SER A 61 6.25 7.65 8.39
C SER A 61 5.07 8.47 8.96
N SER A 62 3.86 8.30 8.43
CA SER A 62 2.59 8.76 9.04
C SER A 62 1.98 7.69 9.98
N ARG A 63 2.82 7.01 10.78
CA ARG A 63 2.57 5.73 11.47
C ARG A 63 1.43 5.69 12.48
N GLU A 64 0.89 6.82 12.92
CA GLU A 64 -0.31 6.80 13.77
C GLU A 64 -1.58 6.34 13.03
N GLN A 65 -1.62 6.40 11.69
CA GLN A 65 -2.84 6.09 10.93
C GLN A 65 -2.98 4.62 10.47
N LEU A 66 -1.90 3.83 10.40
CA LEU A 66 -2.00 2.42 9.98
C LEU A 66 -2.37 1.48 11.13
N SER A 67 -1.93 1.76 12.36
CA SER A 67 -2.26 0.92 13.52
C SER A 67 -3.77 0.88 13.81
N LEU A 68 -4.48 1.99 13.59
CA LEU A 68 -5.94 2.09 13.67
C LEU A 68 -6.68 1.30 12.57
N ARG A 69 -6.08 1.12 11.39
CA ARG A 69 -6.73 0.44 10.26
C ARG A 69 -6.47 -1.07 10.21
N LEU A 70 -5.34 -1.56 10.73
CA LEU A 70 -5.00 -2.98 10.70
C LEU A 70 -5.23 -3.72 12.03
N GLY A 71 -5.51 -3.03 13.14
CA GLY A 71 -5.85 -3.69 14.41
C GLY A 71 -4.74 -4.57 14.99
N VAL A 72 -3.47 -4.31 14.66
CA VAL A 72 -2.32 -5.03 15.22
C VAL A 72 -1.67 -4.18 16.31
N GLY A 73 -2.14 -4.36 17.55
CA GLY A 73 -1.48 -3.82 18.74
C GLY A 73 -0.54 -4.85 19.37
N PRO A 74 0.60 -4.45 19.95
CA PRO A 74 1.38 -5.31 20.83
C PRO A 74 0.77 -5.23 22.25
N GLY A 75 -0.08 -6.19 22.60
CA GLY A 75 -0.67 -6.30 23.95
C GLY A 75 -0.89 -7.77 24.32
N PRO A 76 -0.51 -8.21 25.54
CA PRO A 76 -0.61 -9.60 25.94
C PRO A 76 -2.01 -9.95 26.44
N GLY A 77 -2.50 -11.11 26.02
CA GLY A 77 -3.47 -11.89 26.80
C GLY A 77 -4.96 -11.66 26.51
N TYR A 78 -5.63 -12.79 26.26
CA TYR A 78 -7.06 -13.05 26.49
C TYR A 78 -8.06 -12.16 25.73
N PHE A 79 -8.42 -12.56 24.52
CA PHE A 79 -9.77 -12.29 24.01
C PHE A 79 -10.36 -13.54 23.36
N GLY A 80 -11.59 -13.82 23.79
CA GLY A 80 -12.29 -15.07 23.63
C GLY A 80 -12.64 -15.41 22.19
N VAL A 81 -12.69 -16.71 21.96
CA VAL A 81 -13.27 -17.40 20.82
C VAL A 81 -14.69 -16.84 20.56
N PHE A 82 -14.89 -16.10 19.47
CA PHE A 82 -16.20 -16.03 18.80
C PHE A 82 -15.98 -15.76 17.31
N MET A 83 -15.44 -16.77 16.61
CA MET A 83 -15.72 -16.95 15.19
C MET A 83 -17.22 -17.21 15.06
N VAL A 84 -17.95 -16.20 14.61
CA VAL A 84 -19.32 -16.33 14.10
C VAL A 84 -19.33 -17.35 12.98
N GLU A 85 -19.96 -18.48 13.28
CA GLU A 85 -20.15 -19.65 12.46
C GLU A 85 -20.88 -19.28 11.16
N TRP A 86 -20.12 -19.20 10.06
CA TRP A 86 -20.64 -19.19 8.69
C TRP A 86 -21.36 -20.52 8.41
N ARG A 87 -22.60 -20.65 8.87
CA ARG A 87 -23.49 -21.76 8.50
C ARG A 87 -24.97 -21.44 8.69
N LEU A 88 -25.47 -20.36 8.09
CA LEU A 88 -26.91 -20.25 7.79
C LEU A 88 -27.15 -20.42 6.29
N ASN A 89 -26.94 -21.66 5.86
CA ASN A 89 -27.57 -22.19 4.66
C ASN A 89 -29.07 -22.24 4.93
N THR A 90 -29.80 -21.35 4.27
CA THR A 90 -31.20 -21.44 3.88
C THR A 90 -31.81 -22.84 3.94
N HIS A 91 -32.57 -23.16 4.99
CA HIS A 91 -33.90 -23.77 4.84
C HIS A 91 -34.68 -23.73 6.17
N LEU A 92 -35.68 -22.86 6.16
CA LEU A 92 -36.79 -22.85 7.11
C LEU A 92 -37.63 -24.13 6.98
N THR A 93 -38.35 -24.38 8.08
CA THR A 93 -39.65 -25.09 8.16
C THR A 93 -39.65 -26.59 7.86
N THR A 94 -39.46 -27.41 8.90
CA THR A 94 -40.36 -28.55 9.24
C THR A 94 -40.14 -28.97 10.70
N TYR A 95 -40.33 -28.04 11.64
CA TYR A 95 -40.71 -28.40 13.01
C TYR A 95 -42.25 -28.46 13.02
N SER A 96 -42.81 -29.62 12.68
CA SER A 96 -44.19 -29.97 13.04
C SER A 96 -44.15 -31.35 13.67
N HIS A 97 -43.68 -31.33 14.91
CA HIS A 97 -43.72 -32.43 15.86
C HIS A 97 -45.18 -32.68 16.26
N PHE A 98 -45.66 -33.89 16.00
CA PHE A 98 -46.59 -34.67 16.84
C PHE A 98 -47.86 -33.98 17.38
N LEU A 99 -48.99 -34.25 16.74
CA LEU A 99 -50.30 -34.45 17.38
C LEU A 99 -51.10 -35.46 16.55
N ILE A 100 -51.05 -36.74 16.95
CA ILE A 100 -52.05 -37.80 16.68
C ILE A 100 -52.23 -38.53 18.01
#